data_AF-A0A6P4IR60-F1
#
_entry.id   AF-A0A6P4IR60-F1
#
_cell.length_a   1.000
_cell.length_b   1.000
_cell.length_c   1.000
_cell.angle_alpha   90.00
_cell.angle_beta   90.00
_cell.angle_gamma   90.00
#
_symmetry.space_group_name_H-M   'P 1'
#
loop_
_entity.id
_entity.type
_entity.pdbx_description
1 polymer ?
#
loop_
_entity_poly.entity_id
_entity_poly.type
_entity_poly.pdbx_seq_one_letter_code
_entity_poly.pdbx_strand_id
1 'polypeptide(L)'
;MLALGRTASLGASTAAVSFALAVPSISASASTPALRLATSTKTNVHKQRRTDVSHQLCNVQKLAQNSMSLRLGRAAPAAVGTGTREQQQTRRHFHHSAVSDSRYSASTIMTSYCKELTLNDYDIVGFDLDGTLLRYNLREMSALIYRVLKQFLVEQKGYKKELLDLPLDVDFLQKGLFLDGPRGNVLKLSNEAQILRAAHGTRLLSDAEILEIYGPERKWDVTSAFHKDPLSTWNGAASTQMRSLLDYFDMPSALVFAQAVDQVDRERKPSPGEEYQVWQDVQAGLMNIYSREHFANDKSSYFKSMRAEPERFILRTDPRVLKWLEELRQAGKKLFLLTGSNVDFANLTATQALGENWRQHFDFVVTYAKKPGFFTSQRPFMQVDVQKLEELPTEAAEIRAGEVYSQGNWHQLHAAMAQLLHKEPTEAKALYFGDNIVQDVYTPVKHRDFDAVAIAEELLLEDGKYPYAAELDSQQWGSYFALDCTPTLWSSFITTYAQLCVPSVEQVAQTSPEKRIICTNPYGFSPRLPKELETLHLNSCYR
;
A
#
# COMPACT_ATOMS: atom_id res chain seq x y z
N MET A 1 -7.71 6.16 -1.28
CA MET A 1 -7.35 4.82 -0.77
C MET A 1 -6.80 3.87 -1.81
N LEU A 2 -7.44 3.70 -2.97
CA LEU A 2 -6.91 2.83 -4.02
C LEU A 2 -6.30 3.65 -5.15
N ALA A 3 -4.99 3.91 -5.08
CA ALA A 3 -4.27 4.52 -6.19
C ALA A 3 -3.95 3.44 -7.24
N LEU A 4 -4.91 3.17 -8.11
CA LEU A 4 -4.69 2.38 -9.33
C LEU A 4 -4.92 3.28 -10.54
N GLY A 5 -3.83 3.54 -11.27
CA GLY A 5 -3.84 4.41 -12.42
C GLY A 5 -4.49 3.73 -13.62
N ARG A 6 -5.53 4.36 -14.17
CA ARG A 6 -5.76 4.55 -15.62
C ARG A 6 -7.06 5.34 -15.84
N THR A 7 -6.92 6.59 -16.23
CA THR A 7 -7.91 7.28 -17.08
C THR A 7 -7.19 7.64 -18.37
N ALA A 8 -7.48 6.94 -19.46
CA ALA A 8 -7.09 7.36 -20.78
C ALA A 8 -8.01 8.52 -21.19
N SER A 9 -7.47 9.73 -21.26
CA SER A 9 -8.17 10.87 -21.86
C SER A 9 -8.23 10.68 -23.37
N LEU A 10 -9.38 10.28 -23.91
CA LEU A 10 -9.69 10.48 -25.31
C LEU A 10 -10.01 11.96 -25.51
N GLY A 11 -9.12 12.69 -26.17
CA GLY A 11 -9.32 14.09 -26.54
C GLY A 11 -10.49 14.21 -27.50
N ALA A 12 -11.54 14.92 -27.08
CA ALA A 12 -12.58 15.38 -27.97
C ALA A 12 -12.14 16.72 -28.58
N SER A 13 -11.78 16.71 -29.88
CA SER A 13 -11.64 17.94 -30.66
C SER A 13 -13.02 18.58 -30.84
N THR A 14 -13.16 19.79 -30.32
CA THR A 14 -14.26 20.71 -30.59
C THR A 14 -14.16 21.23 -32.03
N ALA A 15 -15.10 20.84 -32.89
CA ALA A 15 -15.40 21.54 -34.13
C ALA A 15 -16.78 22.19 -33.98
N ALA A 16 -16.80 23.52 -33.96
CA ALA A 16 -18.00 24.33 -33.94
C ALA A 16 -18.70 24.25 -35.31
N VAL A 17 -19.98 23.86 -35.33
CA VAL A 17 -20.88 24.13 -36.45
C VAL A 17 -22.27 24.47 -35.89
N SER A 18 -22.81 25.56 -36.42
CA SER A 18 -24.02 26.29 -36.03
C SER A 18 -25.31 25.47 -36.02
N PHE A 19 -26.18 25.80 -35.05
CA PHE A 19 -27.58 25.38 -35.02
C PHE A 19 -28.44 26.20 -36.00
N ALA A 20 -29.23 25.52 -36.82
CA ALA A 20 -30.43 26.06 -37.45
C ALA A 20 -31.56 25.00 -37.39
N LEU A 21 -32.76 25.49 -37.05
CA LEU A 21 -34.00 24.77 -36.76
C LEU A 21 -34.63 24.08 -37.98
N ALA A 22 -35.26 22.91 -37.79
CA ALA A 22 -36.59 22.56 -38.32
C ALA A 22 -37.06 21.16 -37.85
N VAL A 23 -38.36 21.03 -37.65
CA VAL A 23 -39.13 19.86 -37.16
C VAL A 23 -39.82 19.14 -38.37
N PRO A 24 -40.72 18.13 -38.22
CA PRO A 24 -40.50 16.67 -38.28
C PRO A 24 -41.20 15.95 -39.47
N SER A 25 -40.94 14.65 -39.67
CA SER A 25 -41.92 13.73 -40.31
C SER A 25 -41.61 12.21 -40.20
N ILE A 26 -42.51 11.54 -39.47
CA ILE A 26 -43.20 10.26 -39.68
C ILE A 26 -42.77 9.36 -40.88
N SER A 27 -42.50 8.07 -40.62
CA SER A 27 -43.26 6.90 -41.15
C SER A 27 -42.46 5.60 -41.11
N ALA A 28 -43.17 4.48 -41.22
CA ALA A 28 -42.84 3.16 -40.71
C ALA A 28 -42.34 2.16 -41.77
N SER A 29 -41.98 0.97 -41.26
CA SER A 29 -42.21 -0.36 -41.83
C SER A 29 -41.11 -1.05 -42.66
N ALA A 30 -40.65 -2.16 -42.06
CA ALA A 30 -40.64 -3.54 -42.57
C ALA A 30 -39.59 -4.04 -43.60
N SER A 31 -39.16 -5.27 -43.28
CA SER A 31 -38.75 -6.40 -44.14
C SER A 31 -37.30 -6.52 -44.66
N THR A 32 -36.62 -7.51 -44.07
CA THR A 32 -35.58 -8.43 -44.62
C THR A 32 -35.89 -8.93 -46.05
N PRO A 33 -34.90 -9.40 -46.87
CA PRO A 33 -33.97 -10.47 -46.49
C PRO A 33 -32.53 -10.43 -47.07
N ALA A 34 -31.79 -11.46 -46.67
CA ALA A 34 -30.38 -11.76 -46.84
C ALA A 34 -29.81 -11.69 -48.27
N LEU A 35 -28.53 -11.29 -48.35
CA LEU A 35 -27.61 -11.64 -49.43
C LEU A 35 -26.25 -11.99 -48.84
N ARG A 36 -25.85 -13.25 -49.07
CA ARG A 36 -24.53 -13.80 -48.80
C ARG A 36 -23.52 -13.16 -49.76
N LEU A 37 -22.39 -12.70 -49.23
CA LEU A 37 -21.16 -12.54 -49.99
C LEU A 37 -20.02 -13.15 -49.18
N ALA A 38 -19.51 -14.26 -49.71
CA ALA A 38 -18.32 -14.92 -49.25
C ALA A 38 -17.10 -14.14 -49.75
N THR A 39 -16.18 -13.82 -48.85
CA THR A 39 -14.79 -13.52 -49.19
C THR A 39 -13.88 -14.33 -48.29
N SER A 40 -13.16 -15.25 -48.93
CA SER A 40 -12.14 -16.10 -48.33
C SER A 40 -10.93 -15.26 -47.92
N THR A 41 -10.41 -15.47 -46.72
CA THR A 41 -8.99 -15.24 -46.45
C THR A 41 -8.49 -16.26 -45.43
N LYS A 42 -7.38 -16.90 -45.80
CA LYS A 42 -6.76 -18.08 -45.18
C LYS A 42 -6.32 -17.79 -43.74
N THR A 43 -6.74 -18.62 -42.79
CA THR A 43 -6.17 -18.69 -41.45
C THR A 43 -5.02 -19.69 -41.43
N ASN A 44 -3.78 -19.20 -41.25
CA ASN A 44 -2.64 -20.04 -40.89
C ASN A 44 -2.71 -20.34 -39.38
N VAL A 45 -2.76 -21.62 -39.07
CA VAL A 45 -2.67 -22.16 -37.70
C VAL A 45 -1.22 -22.03 -37.23
N HIS A 46 -0.99 -21.24 -36.18
CA HIS A 46 0.25 -21.29 -35.41
C HIS A 46 -0.04 -21.69 -33.96
N LYS A 47 0.50 -22.86 -33.59
CA LYS A 47 0.54 -23.39 -32.23
C LYS A 47 1.23 -22.37 -31.31
N GLN A 48 0.49 -21.81 -30.37
CA GLN A 48 1.03 -20.95 -29.32
C GLN A 48 1.74 -21.82 -28.27
N ARG A 49 3.07 -21.78 -28.29
CA ARG A 49 3.91 -22.28 -27.19
C ARG A 49 3.87 -21.28 -26.04
N ARG A 50 3.80 -21.81 -24.80
CA ARG A 50 4.03 -21.11 -23.52
C ARG A 50 5.07 -20.01 -23.65
N THR A 51 4.66 -18.77 -23.37
CA THR A 51 5.57 -17.63 -23.22
C THR A 51 6.02 -17.52 -21.77
N ASP A 52 7.34 -17.58 -21.60
CA ASP A 52 8.09 -17.54 -20.35
C ASP A 52 8.12 -16.12 -19.75
N VAL A 53 7.53 -15.97 -18.57
CA VAL A 53 7.37 -14.70 -17.83
C VAL A 53 8.73 -14.12 -17.41
N SER A 54 9.77 -14.95 -17.33
CA SER A 54 11.13 -14.56 -16.96
C SER A 54 11.74 -13.53 -17.92
N HIS A 55 11.34 -13.55 -19.20
CA HIS A 55 11.96 -12.72 -20.24
C HIS A 55 11.39 -11.31 -20.34
N GLN A 56 10.16 -11.06 -19.85
CA GLN A 56 9.55 -9.72 -19.87
C GLN A 56 9.90 -8.87 -18.63
N LEU A 57 10.35 -9.50 -17.54
CA LEU A 57 10.81 -8.80 -16.34
C LEU A 57 12.24 -8.23 -16.48
N CYS A 58 13.02 -8.71 -17.47
CA CYS A 58 14.42 -8.32 -17.65
C CYS A 58 14.62 -6.94 -18.34
N ASN A 59 13.56 -6.32 -18.87
CA ASN A 59 13.66 -5.06 -19.64
C ASN A 59 13.50 -3.76 -18.82
N VAL A 60 13.33 -3.85 -17.49
CA VAL A 60 13.23 -2.66 -16.63
C VAL A 60 14.61 -2.10 -16.24
N GLN A 61 15.70 -2.87 -16.41
CA GLN A 61 17.07 -2.42 -16.11
C GLN A 61 17.69 -1.46 -17.13
N LYS A 62 17.06 -1.22 -18.31
CA LYS A 62 17.64 -0.36 -19.36
C LYS A 62 17.10 1.08 -19.43
N LEU A 63 16.19 1.47 -18.53
CA LEU A 63 15.65 2.84 -18.48
C LEU A 63 16.31 3.74 -17.42
N ALA A 64 17.28 3.24 -16.65
CA ALA A 64 17.96 3.99 -15.59
C ALA A 64 19.39 4.47 -15.92
N GLN A 65 19.85 4.38 -17.18
CA GLN A 65 21.23 4.76 -17.57
C GLN A 65 21.36 5.94 -18.54
N ASN A 66 20.29 6.71 -18.80
CA ASN A 66 20.37 7.92 -19.61
C ASN A 66 20.18 9.19 -18.77
N SER A 67 21.15 9.49 -17.90
CA SER A 67 21.34 10.84 -17.35
C SER A 67 22.70 10.95 -16.65
N MET A 68 23.80 10.82 -17.40
CA MET A 68 25.06 11.51 -17.09
C MET A 68 25.94 11.54 -18.34
N SER A 69 25.91 12.66 -19.05
CA SER A 69 26.91 13.01 -20.05
C SER A 69 27.27 14.47 -19.89
N LEU A 70 28.31 14.75 -19.11
CA LEU A 70 29.10 15.97 -19.23
C LEU A 70 30.54 15.59 -19.56
N ARG A 71 30.98 16.18 -20.67
CA ARG A 71 32.22 15.94 -21.41
C ARG A 71 33.43 16.50 -20.66
N LEU A 72 34.60 15.89 -20.85
CA LEU A 72 35.87 16.61 -21.03
C LEU A 72 36.90 15.74 -21.79
N GLY A 73 37.22 16.19 -23.00
CA GLY A 73 38.58 16.33 -23.57
C GLY A 73 39.50 15.12 -23.74
N ARG A 74 39.63 14.63 -24.98
CA ARG A 74 40.74 13.83 -25.53
C ARG A 74 42.09 14.58 -25.52
N ALA A 75 43.21 13.87 -25.35
CA ALA A 75 44.23 13.66 -26.40
C ALA A 75 45.47 12.89 -25.89
N ALA A 76 45.88 11.85 -26.62
CA ALA A 76 47.22 11.27 -26.61
C ALA A 76 48.12 12.02 -27.63
N PRO A 77 49.45 11.82 -27.66
CA PRO A 77 49.99 10.69 -28.44
C PRO A 77 51.25 10.00 -27.87
N ALA A 78 51.61 8.91 -28.53
CA ALA A 78 52.61 7.89 -28.22
C ALA A 78 54.07 8.28 -28.54
N ALA A 79 55.05 7.61 -27.91
CA ALA A 79 56.09 6.80 -28.59
C ALA A 79 57.11 6.13 -27.63
N VAL A 80 57.19 4.79 -27.74
CA VAL A 80 58.37 3.89 -27.79
C VAL A 80 59.59 4.12 -26.88
N GLY A 81 59.92 3.10 -26.07
CA GLY A 81 61.25 2.90 -25.49
C GLY A 81 61.35 1.66 -24.59
N THR A 82 62.09 0.66 -25.04
CA THR A 82 62.35 -0.67 -24.46
C THR A 82 63.09 -0.68 -23.12
N GLY A 83 62.85 -1.68 -22.26
CA GLY A 83 63.89 -2.21 -21.37
C GLY A 83 63.49 -2.69 -19.96
N THR A 84 63.72 -3.98 -19.73
CA THR A 84 64.09 -4.65 -18.45
C THR A 84 63.07 -4.85 -17.32
N ARG A 85 62.82 -6.15 -17.05
CA ARG A 85 62.21 -6.77 -15.87
C ARG A 85 62.97 -6.43 -14.59
N GLU A 86 62.26 -6.11 -13.51
CA GLU A 86 62.66 -6.46 -12.15
C GLU A 86 61.42 -6.66 -11.25
N GLN A 87 61.49 -7.70 -10.42
CA GLN A 87 60.46 -8.17 -9.48
C GLN A 87 60.46 -7.33 -8.20
N GLN A 88 59.29 -6.94 -7.68
CA GLN A 88 59.13 -6.66 -6.25
C GLN A 88 57.78 -7.15 -5.72
N GLN A 89 57.85 -8.26 -4.96
CA GLN A 89 56.89 -8.62 -3.93
C GLN A 89 57.25 -7.84 -2.65
N THR A 90 56.26 -7.27 -1.96
CA THR A 90 56.41 -6.91 -0.54
C THR A 90 55.21 -7.39 0.28
N ARG A 91 55.47 -8.46 1.03
CA ARG A 91 54.68 -8.96 2.18
C ARG A 91 54.62 -7.88 3.26
N ARG A 92 53.45 -7.67 3.87
CA ARG A 92 53.33 -6.98 5.18
C ARG A 92 53.18 -7.99 6.30
N HIS A 93 54.02 -7.82 7.32
CA HIS A 93 54.19 -8.65 8.50
C HIS A 93 53.00 -8.55 9.47
N PHE A 94 52.66 -9.70 10.07
CA PHE A 94 51.87 -9.80 11.28
C PHE A 94 52.78 -9.56 12.49
N HIS A 95 52.43 -8.59 13.34
CA HIS A 95 52.94 -8.51 14.70
C HIS A 95 51.82 -8.87 15.69
N HIS A 96 52.01 -9.99 16.38
CA HIS A 96 51.35 -10.27 17.65
C HIS A 96 52.00 -9.42 18.75
N SER A 97 51.18 -8.70 19.52
CA SER A 97 51.52 -8.31 20.89
C SER A 97 50.30 -8.53 21.80
N ALA A 98 50.62 -8.86 23.05
CA ALA A 98 49.75 -9.55 24.00
C ALA A 98 48.82 -8.62 24.81
N VAL A 99 47.68 -9.22 25.17
CA VAL A 99 46.82 -9.03 26.36
C VAL A 99 47.13 -7.84 27.28
N SER A 100 46.17 -6.90 27.35
CA SER A 100 45.82 -6.20 28.59
C SER A 100 44.31 -6.18 28.75
N ASP A 101 43.82 -6.67 29.88
CA ASP A 101 42.39 -6.69 30.23
C ASP A 101 41.77 -5.29 30.16
N SER A 102 40.84 -5.08 29.22
CA SER A 102 39.80 -4.08 29.39
C SER A 102 38.52 -4.79 29.78
N ARG A 103 38.16 -4.67 31.06
CA ARG A 103 36.82 -4.99 31.58
C ARG A 103 35.82 -4.00 30.99
N TYR A 104 35.46 -4.17 29.72
CA TYR A 104 34.21 -3.64 29.21
C TYR A 104 33.10 -4.55 29.75
N SER A 105 32.37 -4.04 30.75
CA SER A 105 31.19 -4.70 31.29
C SER A 105 30.23 -5.06 30.16
N ALA A 106 29.75 -6.30 30.15
CA ALA A 106 28.70 -6.76 29.23
C ALA A 106 27.44 -5.87 29.28
N SER A 107 27.25 -5.09 30.35
CA SER A 107 26.19 -4.09 30.44
C SER A 107 26.28 -2.97 29.40
N THR A 108 27.47 -2.64 28.88
CA THR A 108 27.65 -1.59 27.85
C THR A 108 27.50 -2.15 26.43
N ILE A 109 27.70 -3.46 26.24
CA ILE A 109 27.47 -4.15 24.95
C ILE A 109 25.98 -4.52 24.79
N MET A 110 25.22 -4.69 25.88
CA MET A 110 23.77 -4.92 25.80
C MET A 110 22.94 -3.66 25.46
N THR A 111 23.54 -2.46 25.46
CA THR A 111 22.83 -1.19 25.20
C THR A 111 22.60 -0.85 23.72
N SER A 112 22.95 -1.70 22.74
CA SER A 112 22.80 -1.35 21.30
C SER A 112 21.98 -2.32 20.43
N TYR A 113 21.06 -3.09 21.01
CA TYR A 113 20.20 -3.99 20.22
C TYR A 113 18.75 -3.54 20.09
N CYS A 114 18.29 -2.56 20.88
CA CYS A 114 16.91 -2.10 20.79
C CYS A 114 16.77 -0.96 19.79
N LYS A 115 15.77 -1.04 18.91
CA LYS A 115 15.39 0.14 18.12
C LYS A 115 14.85 1.23 19.05
N GLU A 116 15.24 2.46 18.77
CA GLU A 116 14.80 3.64 19.49
C GLU A 116 14.36 4.73 18.52
N LEU A 117 13.43 5.57 18.95
CA LEU A 117 13.00 6.75 18.21
C LEU A 117 13.18 7.98 19.11
N THR A 118 13.96 8.93 18.65
CA THR A 118 14.05 10.26 19.26
C THR A 118 13.46 11.26 18.28
N LEU A 119 12.28 11.81 18.58
CA LEU A 119 11.61 12.74 17.66
C LEU A 119 12.41 14.04 17.44
N ASN A 120 13.29 14.40 18.39
CA ASN A 120 14.22 15.53 18.24
C ASN A 120 15.25 15.36 17.11
N ASP A 121 15.45 14.14 16.60
CA ASP A 121 16.34 13.90 15.46
C ASP A 121 15.69 14.29 14.12
N TYR A 122 14.39 14.61 14.13
CA TYR A 122 13.60 14.96 12.96
C TYR A 122 13.09 16.39 13.02
N ASP A 123 13.18 17.06 11.87
CA ASP A 123 12.68 18.42 11.67
C ASP A 123 11.25 18.42 11.13
N ILE A 124 10.94 17.41 10.34
CA ILE A 124 9.68 17.26 9.61
C ILE A 124 9.01 15.97 10.07
N VAL A 125 7.72 16.04 10.42
CA VAL A 125 6.93 14.86 10.78
C VAL A 125 5.65 14.82 9.96
N GLY A 126 5.47 13.74 9.22
CA GLY A 126 4.31 13.52 8.38
C GLY A 126 3.40 12.43 8.90
N PHE A 127 2.13 12.51 8.55
CA PHE A 127 1.13 11.53 8.93
C PHE A 127 0.26 11.17 7.74
N ASP A 128 -0.03 9.87 7.56
CA ASP A 128 -1.26 9.47 6.88
C ASP A 128 -2.48 9.81 7.74
N LEU A 129 -3.66 9.84 7.10
CA LEU A 129 -4.93 10.07 7.80
C LEU A 129 -5.58 8.76 8.24
N ASP A 130 -5.89 7.90 7.28
CA ASP A 130 -6.93 6.88 7.38
C ASP A 130 -6.34 5.55 7.85
N GLY A 131 -6.60 5.16 9.10
CA GLY A 131 -5.89 4.05 9.74
C GLY A 131 -4.65 4.50 10.53
N THR A 132 -4.32 5.79 10.49
CA THR A 132 -3.16 6.37 11.16
C THR A 132 -3.55 7.40 12.23
N LEU A 133 -4.00 8.60 11.82
CA LEU A 133 -4.47 9.63 12.74
C LEU A 133 -5.93 9.45 13.16
N LEU A 134 -6.73 8.82 12.31
CA LEU A 134 -8.08 8.38 12.64
C LEU A 134 -8.23 6.88 12.46
N ARG A 135 -9.13 6.30 13.25
CA ARG A 135 -9.49 4.88 13.20
C ARG A 135 -10.95 4.72 12.80
N TYR A 136 -11.26 3.57 12.23
CA TYR A 136 -12.60 3.21 11.82
C TYR A 136 -13.22 2.24 12.82
N ASN A 137 -14.54 2.32 12.96
CA ASN A 137 -15.31 1.25 13.58
C ASN A 137 -15.29 0.05 12.63
N LEU A 138 -14.34 -0.87 12.85
CA LEU A 138 -14.06 -1.98 11.92
C LEU A 138 -15.27 -2.88 11.71
N ARG A 139 -16.13 -3.04 12.73
CA ARG A 139 -17.38 -3.81 12.61
C ARG A 139 -18.32 -3.21 11.57
N GLU A 140 -18.64 -1.94 11.73
CA GLU A 140 -19.60 -1.23 10.88
C GLU A 140 -19.04 -1.02 9.47
N MET A 141 -17.75 -0.66 9.38
CA MET A 141 -17.09 -0.41 8.10
C MET A 141 -16.93 -1.70 7.29
N SER A 142 -16.47 -2.80 7.91
CA SER A 142 -16.31 -4.08 7.20
C SER A 142 -17.64 -4.61 6.69
N ALA A 143 -18.69 -4.52 7.51
CA ALA A 143 -20.05 -4.90 7.12
C ALA A 143 -20.59 -4.04 5.95
N LEU A 144 -20.33 -2.73 5.96
CA LEU A 144 -20.70 -1.83 4.87
C LEU A 144 -20.00 -2.20 3.56
N ILE A 145 -18.67 -2.35 3.58
CA ILE A 145 -17.87 -2.68 2.39
C ILE A 145 -18.28 -4.03 1.82
N TYR A 146 -18.39 -5.05 2.68
CA TYR A 146 -18.83 -6.40 2.30
C TYR A 146 -20.18 -6.37 1.58
N ARG A 147 -21.17 -5.68 2.15
CA ARG A 147 -22.52 -5.55 1.56
C ARG A 147 -22.48 -4.84 0.21
N VAL A 148 -21.79 -3.70 0.12
CA VAL A 148 -21.76 -2.90 -1.11
C VAL A 148 -21.02 -3.62 -2.24
N LEU A 149 -19.92 -4.33 -1.94
CA LEU A 149 -19.19 -5.12 -2.94
C LEU A 149 -20.03 -6.27 -3.48
N LYS A 150 -20.72 -7.03 -2.61
CA LYS A 150 -21.64 -8.08 -3.04
C LYS A 150 -22.76 -7.55 -3.92
N GLN A 151 -23.36 -6.42 -3.53
CA GLN A 151 -24.39 -5.77 -4.33
C GLN A 151 -23.87 -5.43 -5.72
N PHE A 152 -22.67 -4.86 -5.81
CA PHE A 152 -22.04 -4.53 -7.09
C PHE A 152 -21.82 -5.77 -7.97
N LEU A 153 -21.31 -6.87 -7.40
CA LEU A 153 -21.12 -8.12 -8.15
C LEU A 153 -22.44 -8.66 -8.73
N VAL A 154 -23.51 -8.65 -7.94
CA VAL A 154 -24.82 -9.13 -8.40
C VAL A 154 -25.43 -8.22 -9.46
N GLU A 155 -25.47 -6.91 -9.20
CA GLU A 155 -26.16 -5.96 -10.07
C GLU A 155 -25.40 -5.63 -11.36
N GLN A 156 -24.07 -5.51 -11.28
CA GLN A 156 -23.24 -4.98 -12.37
C GLN A 156 -22.41 -6.06 -13.07
N LYS A 157 -22.13 -7.17 -12.40
CA LYS A 157 -21.29 -8.26 -12.93
C LYS A 157 -22.05 -9.56 -13.19
N GLY A 158 -23.32 -9.63 -12.82
CA GLY A 158 -24.19 -10.75 -13.15
C GLY A 158 -24.02 -11.98 -12.27
N TYR A 159 -23.38 -11.85 -11.10
CA TYR A 159 -23.38 -12.90 -10.09
C TYR A 159 -24.81 -13.12 -9.60
N LYS A 160 -25.16 -14.36 -9.26
CA LYS A 160 -26.51 -14.68 -8.79
C LYS A 160 -26.82 -14.09 -7.41
N LYS A 161 -28.11 -13.90 -7.15
CA LYS A 161 -28.63 -13.22 -5.96
C LYS A 161 -28.31 -13.93 -4.65
N GLU A 162 -28.10 -15.25 -4.67
CA GLU A 162 -27.74 -16.02 -3.46
C GLU A 162 -26.44 -15.51 -2.82
N LEU A 163 -25.57 -14.85 -3.60
CA LEU A 163 -24.39 -14.18 -3.06
C LEU A 163 -24.76 -13.16 -1.98
N LEU A 164 -25.90 -12.45 -2.13
CA LEU A 164 -26.40 -11.44 -1.18
C LEU A 164 -26.77 -12.05 0.17
N ASP A 165 -27.26 -13.30 0.18
CA ASP A 165 -27.75 -13.99 1.37
C ASP A 165 -26.62 -14.59 2.23
N LEU A 166 -25.39 -14.69 1.69
CA LEU A 166 -24.26 -15.21 2.44
C LEU A 166 -23.89 -14.29 3.63
N PRO A 167 -23.58 -14.87 4.80
CA PRO A 167 -23.19 -14.09 5.97
C PRO A 167 -21.77 -13.53 5.83
N LEU A 168 -21.51 -12.43 6.55
CA LEU A 168 -20.17 -11.96 6.81
C LEU A 168 -19.51 -12.87 7.85
N ASP A 169 -18.63 -13.76 7.38
CA ASP A 169 -17.72 -14.50 8.26
C ASP A 169 -16.55 -13.58 8.64
N VAL A 170 -16.65 -12.97 9.82
CA VAL A 170 -15.65 -12.03 10.31
C VAL A 170 -14.30 -12.73 10.53
N ASP A 171 -14.31 -14.01 10.89
CA ASP A 171 -13.08 -14.79 11.14
C ASP A 171 -12.25 -15.02 9.85
N PHE A 172 -12.88 -14.91 8.67
CA PHE A 172 -12.17 -14.96 7.39
C PHE A 172 -11.42 -13.65 7.07
N LEU A 173 -11.76 -12.54 7.73
CA LEU A 173 -11.17 -11.24 7.44
C LEU A 173 -9.78 -11.12 8.06
N GLN A 174 -8.81 -10.69 7.26
CA GLN A 174 -7.49 -10.33 7.76
C GLN A 174 -6.78 -9.38 6.78
N LYS A 175 -6.24 -8.28 7.33
CA LYS A 175 -5.29 -7.42 6.60
C LYS A 175 -4.02 -8.23 6.29
N GLY A 176 -3.45 -8.02 5.12
CA GLY A 176 -2.19 -8.65 4.71
C GLY A 176 -2.33 -9.95 3.92
N LEU A 177 -3.54 -10.41 3.62
CA LEU A 177 -3.76 -11.55 2.72
C LEU A 177 -3.49 -11.17 1.25
N PHE A 178 -3.26 -12.18 0.42
CA PHE A 178 -3.03 -12.04 -1.01
C PHE A 178 -4.09 -12.78 -1.81
N LEU A 179 -4.72 -12.12 -2.78
CA LEU A 179 -5.58 -12.77 -3.74
C LEU A 179 -4.74 -13.27 -4.91
N ASP A 180 -4.83 -14.55 -5.21
CA ASP A 180 -4.39 -15.18 -6.45
C ASP A 180 -5.60 -15.28 -7.37
N GLY A 181 -5.78 -14.22 -8.17
CA GLY A 181 -6.89 -14.08 -9.11
C GLY A 181 -6.97 -15.25 -10.10
N PRO A 182 -5.89 -15.63 -10.80
CA PRO A 182 -5.90 -16.71 -11.77
C PRO A 182 -6.42 -18.04 -11.22
N ARG A 183 -6.12 -18.37 -9.97
CA ARG A 183 -6.46 -19.66 -9.35
C ARG A 183 -7.64 -19.62 -8.40
N GLY A 184 -8.22 -18.45 -8.13
CA GLY A 184 -9.34 -18.33 -7.19
C GLY A 184 -8.92 -18.55 -5.72
N ASN A 185 -7.66 -18.26 -5.38
CA ASN A 185 -7.13 -18.57 -4.04
C ASN A 185 -6.87 -17.31 -3.21
N VAL A 186 -6.97 -17.44 -1.90
CA VAL A 186 -6.54 -16.44 -0.90
C VAL A 186 -5.35 -17.01 -0.15
N LEU A 187 -4.26 -16.25 -0.05
CA LEU A 187 -2.96 -16.72 0.43
C LEU A 187 -2.46 -15.91 1.62
N LYS A 188 -1.81 -16.60 2.56
CA LYS A 188 -1.00 -16.01 3.63
C LYS A 188 0.46 -16.41 3.46
N LEU A 189 1.36 -15.44 3.52
CA LEU A 189 2.77 -15.62 3.17
C LEU A 189 3.71 -15.48 4.37
N SER A 190 4.78 -16.29 4.37
CA SER A 190 5.92 -16.11 5.26
C SER A 190 6.80 -14.93 4.85
N ASN A 191 7.75 -14.59 5.71
CA ASN A 191 8.80 -13.63 5.44
C ASN A 191 9.68 -13.96 4.22
N GLU A 192 9.74 -15.21 3.76
CA GLU A 192 10.42 -15.64 2.52
C GLU A 192 9.46 -15.86 1.34
N ALA A 193 8.24 -15.34 1.43
CA ALA A 193 7.17 -15.46 0.43
C ALA A 193 6.69 -16.89 0.17
N GLN A 194 6.89 -17.82 1.11
CA GLN A 194 6.27 -19.15 1.05
C GLN A 194 4.82 -19.05 1.50
N ILE A 195 3.95 -19.84 0.87
CA ILE A 195 2.53 -19.90 1.21
C ILE A 195 2.37 -20.75 2.47
N LEU A 196 2.18 -20.08 3.60
CA LEU A 196 1.95 -20.70 4.91
C LEU A 196 0.56 -21.31 4.98
N ARG A 197 -0.44 -20.61 4.46
CA ARG A 197 -1.85 -21.03 4.44
C ARG A 197 -2.53 -20.51 3.19
N ALA A 198 -3.48 -21.28 2.68
CA ALA A 198 -4.28 -20.88 1.53
C ALA A 198 -5.72 -21.37 1.65
N ALA A 199 -6.64 -20.63 1.02
CA ALA A 199 -8.02 -21.07 0.78
C ALA A 199 -8.32 -21.01 -0.72
N HIS A 200 -9.08 -21.99 -1.22
CA HIS A 200 -9.71 -21.91 -2.53
C HIS A 200 -11.19 -21.60 -2.33
N GLY A 201 -11.63 -20.45 -2.83
CA GLY A 201 -12.88 -19.86 -2.35
C GLY A 201 -12.85 -19.72 -0.82
N THR A 202 -13.89 -20.17 -0.13
CA THR A 202 -13.94 -20.14 1.34
C THR A 202 -13.34 -21.38 2.01
N ARG A 203 -12.91 -22.39 1.24
CA ARG A 203 -12.39 -23.65 1.79
C ARG A 203 -10.87 -23.59 1.95
N LEU A 204 -10.38 -23.80 3.17
CA LEU A 204 -8.95 -23.98 3.42
C LEU A 204 -8.39 -25.16 2.63
N LEU A 205 -7.22 -24.94 2.04
CA LEU A 205 -6.45 -25.95 1.33
C LEU A 205 -5.55 -26.71 2.31
N SER A 206 -5.46 -28.02 2.11
CA SER A 206 -4.46 -28.86 2.77
C SER A 206 -3.05 -28.58 2.24
N ASP A 207 -2.03 -28.95 3.01
CA ASP A 207 -0.64 -28.84 2.56
C ASP A 207 -0.39 -29.60 1.25
N ALA A 208 -1.03 -30.76 1.07
CA ALA A 208 -0.94 -31.54 -0.16
C ALA A 208 -1.49 -30.76 -1.37
N GLU A 209 -2.64 -30.11 -1.24
CA GLU A 209 -3.22 -29.26 -2.29
C GLU A 209 -2.34 -28.03 -2.58
N ILE A 210 -1.75 -27.41 -1.56
CA ILE A 210 -0.83 -26.27 -1.74
C ILE A 210 0.40 -26.71 -2.54
N LEU A 211 0.98 -27.86 -2.21
CA LEU A 211 2.14 -28.42 -2.93
C LEU A 211 1.79 -28.80 -4.38
N GLU A 212 0.58 -29.31 -4.61
CA GLU A 212 0.09 -29.61 -5.96
C GLU A 212 -0.05 -28.33 -6.82
N ILE A 213 -0.59 -27.26 -6.24
CA ILE A 213 -0.89 -26.02 -6.95
C ILE A 213 0.35 -25.14 -7.15
N TYR A 214 1.19 -25.01 -6.11
CA TYR A 214 2.31 -24.05 -6.05
C TYR A 214 3.69 -24.73 -6.05
N GLY A 215 3.73 -26.05 -6.19
CA GLY A 215 4.97 -26.82 -6.21
C GLY A 215 5.60 -27.00 -4.83
N PRO A 216 6.73 -27.75 -4.76
CA PRO A 216 7.35 -28.16 -3.51
C PRO A 216 7.88 -26.99 -2.66
N GLU A 217 8.20 -25.87 -3.28
CA GLU A 217 8.65 -24.66 -2.56
C GLU A 217 7.51 -23.87 -1.91
N ARG A 218 6.24 -24.22 -2.23
CA ARG A 218 5.04 -23.48 -1.83
C ARG A 218 5.13 -22.00 -2.24
N LYS A 219 5.61 -21.71 -3.44
CA LYS A 219 5.84 -20.35 -3.93
C LYS A 219 5.10 -20.07 -5.23
N TRP A 220 4.72 -18.81 -5.38
CA TRP A 220 4.23 -18.28 -6.64
C TRP A 220 5.20 -17.19 -7.13
N ASP A 221 5.55 -17.22 -8.40
CA ASP A 221 6.49 -16.25 -8.98
C ASP A 221 6.06 -14.81 -8.77
N VAL A 222 4.75 -14.53 -8.82
CA VAL A 222 4.20 -13.19 -8.65
C VAL A 222 4.38 -12.69 -7.22
N THR A 223 4.11 -13.52 -6.19
CA THR A 223 4.36 -13.14 -4.79
C THR A 223 5.86 -13.10 -4.47
N SER A 224 6.66 -13.90 -5.15
CA SER A 224 8.12 -13.85 -5.06
C SER A 224 8.69 -12.55 -5.64
N ALA A 225 8.09 -12.04 -6.73
CA ALA A 225 8.42 -10.71 -7.27
C ALA A 225 7.99 -9.60 -6.31
N PHE A 226 6.77 -9.67 -5.76
CA PHE A 226 6.30 -8.74 -4.73
C PHE A 226 7.24 -8.68 -3.52
N HIS A 227 7.70 -9.83 -3.02
CA HIS A 227 8.61 -9.88 -1.88
C HIS A 227 9.94 -9.17 -2.14
N LYS A 228 10.47 -9.24 -3.38
CA LYS A 228 11.71 -8.54 -3.76
C LYS A 228 11.50 -7.04 -3.92
N ASP A 229 10.38 -6.67 -4.54
CA ASP A 229 9.96 -5.29 -4.73
C ASP A 229 8.42 -5.23 -4.81
N PRO A 230 7.73 -4.78 -3.75
CA PRO A 230 6.27 -4.66 -3.75
C PRO A 230 5.71 -3.81 -4.89
N LEU A 231 6.50 -2.84 -5.40
CA LEU A 231 6.06 -1.97 -6.49
C LEU A 231 6.02 -2.70 -7.83
N SER A 232 6.69 -3.84 -7.96
CA SER A 232 6.71 -4.66 -9.18
C SER A 232 5.34 -5.22 -9.56
N THR A 233 4.42 -5.36 -8.58
CA THR A 233 3.05 -5.83 -8.81
C THR A 233 2.01 -4.73 -8.62
N TRP A 234 2.42 -3.48 -8.41
CA TRP A 234 1.50 -2.36 -8.20
C TRP A 234 0.72 -1.99 -9.47
N ASN A 235 1.35 -2.21 -10.63
CA ASN A 235 0.78 -1.95 -11.95
C ASN A 235 1.17 -3.06 -12.95
N GLY A 236 0.62 -3.01 -14.16
CA GLY A 236 0.97 -3.95 -15.24
C GLY A 236 0.36 -5.34 -15.07
N ALA A 237 0.92 -6.33 -15.78
CA ALA A 237 0.34 -7.67 -15.88
C ALA A 237 0.31 -8.44 -14.53
N ALA A 238 1.19 -8.12 -13.59
CA ALA A 238 1.15 -8.73 -12.25
C ALA A 238 -0.02 -8.19 -11.42
N SER A 239 -0.35 -6.89 -11.54
CA SER A 239 -1.47 -6.27 -10.82
C SER A 239 -2.86 -6.79 -11.24
N THR A 240 -2.95 -7.40 -12.43
CA THR A 240 -4.19 -8.06 -12.89
C THR A 240 -4.30 -9.49 -12.39
N GLN A 241 -3.21 -10.08 -11.91
CA GLN A 241 -3.18 -11.45 -11.40
C GLN A 241 -3.32 -11.49 -9.88
N MET A 242 -2.79 -10.50 -9.17
CA MET A 242 -2.79 -10.51 -7.71
C MET A 242 -3.29 -9.22 -7.08
N ARG A 243 -3.72 -9.35 -5.82
CA ARG A 243 -3.95 -8.22 -4.92
C ARG A 243 -3.40 -8.52 -3.55
N SER A 244 -2.52 -7.68 -3.03
CA SER A 244 -2.23 -7.62 -1.60
C SER A 244 -3.31 -6.76 -0.94
N LEU A 245 -3.95 -7.28 0.11
CA LEU A 245 -4.92 -6.55 0.91
C LEU A 245 -4.17 -5.81 2.02
N LEU A 246 -3.96 -4.51 1.85
CA LEU A 246 -2.99 -3.75 2.63
C LEU A 246 -3.60 -2.87 3.72
N ASP A 247 -4.92 -2.68 3.70
CA ASP A 247 -5.61 -1.78 4.61
C ASP A 247 -7.05 -2.26 4.91
N TYR A 248 -7.75 -1.54 5.78
CA TYR A 248 -9.11 -1.93 6.17
C TYR A 248 -10.17 -1.66 5.09
N PHE A 249 -9.84 -0.94 4.01
CA PHE A 249 -10.76 -0.68 2.89
C PHE A 249 -10.82 -1.84 1.91
N ASP A 250 -9.73 -2.60 1.78
CA ASP A 250 -9.69 -3.77 0.91
C ASP A 250 -9.78 -5.11 1.65
N MET A 251 -9.53 -5.16 2.95
CA MET A 251 -9.66 -6.37 3.77
C MET A 251 -10.99 -7.15 3.55
N PRO A 252 -12.19 -6.53 3.56
CA PRO A 252 -13.44 -7.27 3.36
C PRO A 252 -13.59 -7.90 1.97
N SER A 253 -12.81 -7.44 0.99
CA SER A 253 -12.82 -8.00 -0.36
C SER A 253 -12.32 -9.44 -0.42
N ALA A 254 -11.53 -9.89 0.56
CA ALA A 254 -11.08 -11.29 0.66
C ALA A 254 -12.26 -12.27 0.68
N LEU A 255 -13.22 -12.02 1.57
CA LEU A 255 -14.38 -12.89 1.72
C LEU A 255 -15.31 -12.79 0.51
N VAL A 256 -15.52 -11.58 -0.03
CA VAL A 256 -16.34 -11.39 -1.24
C VAL A 256 -15.75 -12.15 -2.42
N PHE A 257 -14.43 -12.04 -2.62
CA PHE A 257 -13.71 -12.80 -3.64
C PHE A 257 -13.87 -14.31 -3.43
N ALA A 258 -13.62 -14.79 -2.21
CA ALA A 258 -13.73 -16.21 -1.86
C ALA A 258 -15.14 -16.79 -2.11
N GLN A 259 -16.18 -16.09 -1.66
CA GLN A 259 -17.58 -16.52 -1.86
C GLN A 259 -18.01 -16.49 -3.32
N ALA A 260 -17.51 -15.52 -4.09
CA ALA A 260 -17.74 -15.44 -5.53
C ALA A 260 -17.02 -16.57 -6.28
N VAL A 261 -15.81 -16.97 -5.86
CA VAL A 261 -15.13 -18.17 -6.37
C VAL A 261 -15.94 -19.43 -6.08
N ASP A 262 -16.46 -19.61 -4.86
CA ASP A 262 -17.31 -20.77 -4.53
C ASP A 262 -18.55 -20.84 -5.42
N GLN A 263 -19.12 -19.69 -5.76
CA GLN A 263 -20.26 -19.63 -6.67
C GLN A 263 -19.88 -20.03 -8.09
N VAL A 264 -18.75 -19.54 -8.61
CA VAL A 264 -18.22 -19.97 -9.91
C VAL A 264 -18.03 -21.48 -9.94
N ASP A 265 -17.45 -22.06 -8.89
CA ASP A 265 -17.23 -23.50 -8.78
C ASP A 265 -18.53 -24.32 -8.80
N ARG A 266 -19.60 -23.83 -8.14
CA ARG A 266 -20.92 -24.47 -8.16
C ARG A 266 -21.59 -24.42 -9.53
N GLU A 267 -21.36 -23.37 -10.30
CA GLU A 267 -21.99 -23.16 -11.61
C GLU A 267 -21.23 -23.85 -12.73
N ARG A 268 -19.93 -23.63 -12.75
CA ARG A 268 -18.99 -24.17 -13.71
C ARG A 268 -17.58 -24.00 -13.18
N LYS A 269 -17.01 -25.09 -12.70
CA LYS A 269 -15.57 -25.15 -12.43
C LYS A 269 -14.78 -24.82 -13.71
N PRO A 270 -13.82 -23.86 -13.67
CA PRO A 270 -12.97 -23.56 -14.81
C PRO A 270 -12.26 -24.81 -15.34
N SER A 271 -12.10 -24.88 -16.66
CA SER A 271 -11.36 -25.99 -17.29
C SER A 271 -9.87 -25.90 -16.95
N PRO A 272 -9.10 -27.01 -17.01
CA PRO A 272 -7.66 -26.95 -16.78
C PRO A 272 -6.97 -25.89 -17.65
N GLY A 273 -6.31 -24.91 -17.01
CA GLY A 273 -5.64 -23.79 -17.67
C GLY A 273 -6.53 -22.57 -17.96
N GLU A 274 -7.81 -22.61 -17.61
CA GLU A 274 -8.69 -21.44 -17.58
C GLU A 274 -8.55 -20.70 -16.25
N GLU A 275 -8.42 -19.37 -16.31
CA GLU A 275 -8.26 -18.52 -15.13
C GLU A 275 -9.61 -17.97 -14.63
N TYR A 276 -9.75 -17.84 -13.32
CA TYR A 276 -10.90 -17.14 -12.73
C TYR A 276 -10.87 -15.64 -13.09
N GLN A 277 -12.06 -15.06 -13.28
CA GLN A 277 -12.24 -13.62 -13.55
C GLN A 277 -12.75 -12.83 -12.33
N VAL A 278 -12.88 -13.50 -11.18
CA VAL A 278 -13.50 -12.94 -9.98
C VAL A 278 -12.74 -11.73 -9.46
N TRP A 279 -11.39 -11.77 -9.50
CA TRP A 279 -10.58 -10.64 -9.02
C TRP A 279 -10.85 -9.37 -9.84
N GLN A 280 -10.94 -9.47 -11.15
CA GLN A 280 -11.19 -8.34 -12.06
C GLN A 280 -12.55 -7.71 -11.77
N ASP A 281 -13.55 -8.54 -11.42
CA ASP A 281 -14.88 -8.07 -11.05
C ASP A 281 -14.93 -7.40 -9.67
N VAL A 282 -14.27 -8.00 -8.67
CA VAL A 282 -14.12 -7.42 -7.33
C VAL A 282 -13.34 -6.10 -7.41
N GLN A 283 -12.26 -6.06 -8.20
CA GLN A 283 -11.47 -4.86 -8.44
C GLN A 283 -12.32 -3.75 -9.08
N ALA A 284 -13.16 -4.08 -10.07
CA ALA A 284 -14.10 -3.11 -10.64
C ALA A 284 -15.10 -2.59 -9.60
N GLY A 285 -15.56 -3.45 -8.69
CA GLY A 285 -16.40 -3.05 -7.56
C GLY A 285 -15.71 -2.08 -6.62
N LEU A 286 -14.47 -2.39 -6.21
CA LEU A 286 -13.66 -1.50 -5.38
C LEU A 286 -13.42 -0.13 -6.06
N MET A 287 -13.15 -0.12 -7.38
CA MET A 287 -13.03 1.13 -8.15
C MET A 287 -14.34 1.91 -8.21
N ASN A 288 -15.48 1.23 -8.30
CA ASN A 288 -16.79 1.88 -8.28
C ASN A 288 -17.10 2.50 -6.91
N ILE A 289 -16.88 1.74 -5.84
CA ILE A 289 -17.15 2.15 -4.45
C ILE A 289 -16.34 3.38 -4.07
N TYR A 290 -15.05 3.39 -4.40
CA TYR A 290 -14.09 4.41 -3.97
C TYR A 290 -13.77 5.46 -5.04
N SER A 291 -14.48 5.49 -6.15
CA SER A 291 -14.33 6.55 -7.15
C SER A 291 -14.66 7.90 -6.51
N ARG A 292 -13.71 8.85 -6.57
CA ARG A 292 -13.90 10.20 -5.99
C ARG A 292 -15.14 10.91 -6.54
N GLU A 293 -15.47 10.66 -7.81
CA GLU A 293 -16.64 11.24 -8.47
C GLU A 293 -17.96 10.72 -7.89
N HIS A 294 -17.93 9.59 -7.17
CA HIS A 294 -19.11 8.99 -6.56
C HIS A 294 -19.35 9.45 -5.12
N PHE A 295 -18.49 10.31 -4.57
CA PHE A 295 -18.72 10.88 -3.26
C PHE A 295 -20.01 11.69 -3.29
N ALA A 296 -20.10 12.83 -3.98
CA ALA A 296 -21.24 13.73 -3.84
C ALA A 296 -22.60 13.31 -4.47
N ASN A 297 -22.67 12.21 -5.24
CA ASN A 297 -23.82 11.93 -6.11
C ASN A 297 -24.58 10.62 -5.82
N ASP A 298 -24.39 10.03 -4.64
CA ASP A 298 -25.07 8.81 -4.18
C ASP A 298 -24.86 7.54 -5.04
N LYS A 299 -23.99 7.58 -6.08
CA LYS A 299 -23.65 6.39 -6.88
C LYS A 299 -22.90 5.34 -6.06
N SER A 300 -22.12 5.77 -5.07
CA SER A 300 -21.49 4.88 -4.10
C SER A 300 -22.34 4.79 -2.84
N SER A 301 -22.97 3.62 -2.63
CA SER A 301 -23.73 3.35 -1.38
C SER A 301 -22.84 3.41 -0.14
N TYR A 302 -21.54 3.15 -0.30
CA TYR A 302 -20.54 3.33 0.76
C TYR A 302 -20.44 4.81 1.16
N PHE A 303 -20.16 5.70 0.20
CA PHE A 303 -20.04 7.12 0.50
C PHE A 303 -21.36 7.72 0.97
N LYS A 304 -22.49 7.28 0.40
CA LYS A 304 -23.83 7.67 0.87
C LYS A 304 -24.04 7.35 2.34
N SER A 305 -23.70 6.14 2.78
CA SER A 305 -23.81 5.74 4.19
C SER A 305 -22.85 6.54 5.08
N MET A 306 -21.61 6.71 4.64
CA MET A 306 -20.59 7.51 5.35
C MET A 306 -20.98 8.97 5.55
N ARG A 307 -21.61 9.62 4.56
CA ARG A 307 -22.10 10.99 4.70
C ARG A 307 -23.30 11.11 5.63
N ALA A 308 -24.17 10.10 5.63
CA ALA A 308 -25.40 10.12 6.42
C ALA A 308 -25.12 9.98 7.92
N GLU A 309 -24.18 9.11 8.30
CA GLU A 309 -23.88 8.76 9.69
C GLU A 309 -22.36 8.58 9.91
N PRO A 310 -21.51 9.61 9.70
CA PRO A 310 -20.07 9.46 9.79
C PRO A 310 -19.59 8.95 11.17
N GLU A 311 -20.26 9.33 12.25
CA GLU A 311 -19.98 8.91 13.63
C GLU A 311 -20.17 7.42 13.88
N ARG A 312 -20.98 6.73 13.06
CA ARG A 312 -21.16 5.29 13.13
C ARG A 312 -19.91 4.55 12.68
N PHE A 313 -19.21 5.10 11.69
CA PHE A 313 -18.08 4.44 11.01
C PHE A 313 -16.71 4.97 11.46
N ILE A 314 -16.64 6.20 11.96
CA ILE A 314 -15.37 6.90 12.23
C ILE A 314 -15.27 7.20 13.72
N LEU A 315 -14.21 6.67 14.33
CA LEU A 315 -13.95 6.86 15.74
C LEU A 315 -13.34 8.23 15.99
N ARG A 316 -13.73 8.85 17.11
CA ARG A 316 -13.09 10.07 17.60
C ARG A 316 -11.65 9.75 18.00
N THR A 317 -10.73 10.57 17.53
CA THR A 317 -9.33 10.48 17.94
C THR A 317 -9.18 11.02 19.35
N ASP A 318 -8.36 10.37 20.16
CA ASP A 318 -8.11 10.81 21.53
C ASP A 318 -7.51 12.24 21.53
N PRO A 319 -8.04 13.18 22.34
CA PRO A 319 -7.54 14.56 22.40
C PRO A 319 -6.05 14.67 22.72
N ARG A 320 -5.43 13.68 23.36
CA ARG A 320 -3.98 13.62 23.60
C ARG A 320 -3.19 13.62 22.31
N VAL A 321 -3.69 13.02 21.23
CA VAL A 321 -3.04 13.05 19.92
C VAL A 321 -3.00 14.48 19.38
N LEU A 322 -4.12 15.20 19.44
CA LEU A 322 -4.19 16.60 18.96
C LEU A 322 -3.25 17.51 19.76
N LYS A 323 -3.25 17.34 21.09
CA LYS A 323 -2.31 18.05 21.98
C LYS A 323 -0.85 17.71 21.62
N TRP A 324 -0.55 16.45 21.36
CA TRP A 324 0.80 16.01 21.00
C TRP A 324 1.26 16.59 19.64
N LEU A 325 0.36 16.71 18.66
CA LEU A 325 0.65 17.42 17.41
C LEU A 325 0.98 18.90 17.67
N GLU A 326 0.26 19.56 18.58
CA GLU A 326 0.57 20.94 18.99
C GLU A 326 1.94 21.04 19.68
N GLU A 327 2.27 20.10 20.58
CA GLU A 327 3.57 20.03 21.25
C GLU A 327 4.73 19.86 20.24
N LEU A 328 4.54 19.02 19.19
CA LEU A 328 5.53 18.90 18.10
C LEU A 328 5.75 20.23 17.38
N ARG A 329 4.68 20.98 17.08
CA ARG A 329 4.78 22.30 16.43
C ARG A 329 5.46 23.32 17.33
N GLN A 330 5.13 23.33 18.62
CA GLN A 330 5.76 24.21 19.61
C GLN A 330 7.26 23.92 19.76
N ALA A 331 7.67 22.65 19.60
CA ALA A 331 9.07 22.24 19.53
C ALA A 331 9.76 22.61 18.20
N GLY A 332 9.10 23.38 17.31
CA GLY A 332 9.69 23.90 16.08
C GLY A 332 9.59 22.97 14.87
N LYS A 333 8.95 21.80 14.99
CA LYS A 333 8.82 20.84 13.89
C LYS A 333 7.79 21.31 12.86
N LYS A 334 8.02 20.94 11.59
CA LYS A 334 7.02 21.14 10.52
C LYS A 334 6.22 19.88 10.31
N LEU A 335 4.90 20.02 10.30
CA LEU A 335 3.98 18.91 10.20
C LEU A 335 3.27 18.90 8.86
N PHE A 336 3.06 17.72 8.29
CA PHE A 336 2.21 17.58 7.10
C PHE A 336 1.26 16.39 7.22
N LEU A 337 0.07 16.54 6.64
CA LEU A 337 -0.87 15.44 6.41
C LEU A 337 -0.78 15.00 4.94
N LEU A 338 -0.65 13.71 4.70
CA LEU A 338 -0.58 13.13 3.36
C LEU A 338 -1.54 11.95 3.25
N THR A 339 -2.71 12.17 2.65
CA THR A 339 -3.74 11.13 2.51
C THR A 339 -3.98 10.73 1.05
N GLY A 340 -4.30 9.45 0.85
CA GLY A 340 -4.80 8.94 -0.42
C GLY A 340 -6.28 9.28 -0.70
N SER A 341 -6.97 9.90 0.25
CA SER A 341 -8.38 10.32 0.17
C SER A 341 -8.54 11.61 -0.61
N ASN A 342 -9.60 11.73 -1.40
CA ASN A 342 -9.96 13.00 -2.05
C ASN A 342 -10.37 14.04 -1.00
N VAL A 343 -10.23 15.33 -1.32
CA VAL A 343 -10.40 16.44 -0.35
C VAL A 343 -11.76 16.42 0.37
N ASP A 344 -12.84 16.05 -0.31
CA ASP A 344 -14.19 15.95 0.26
C ASP A 344 -14.30 14.85 1.32
N PHE A 345 -13.85 13.64 0.99
CA PHE A 345 -13.85 12.51 1.91
C PHE A 345 -12.85 12.69 3.06
N ALA A 346 -11.66 13.23 2.77
CA ALA A 346 -10.67 13.58 3.79
C ALA A 346 -11.24 14.62 4.77
N ASN A 347 -11.96 15.64 4.27
CA ASN A 347 -12.57 16.64 5.12
C ASN A 347 -13.70 16.04 5.99
N LEU A 348 -14.57 15.19 5.43
CA LEU A 348 -15.62 14.50 6.20
C LEU A 348 -15.00 13.67 7.34
N THR A 349 -14.03 12.83 7.01
CA THR A 349 -13.43 11.88 7.96
C THR A 349 -12.59 12.58 9.02
N ALA A 350 -11.73 13.52 8.63
CA ALA A 350 -10.92 14.30 9.56
C ALA A 350 -11.78 15.21 10.45
N THR A 351 -12.83 15.84 9.93
CA THR A 351 -13.74 16.64 10.77
C THR A 351 -14.42 15.78 11.84
N GLN A 352 -14.88 14.59 11.47
CA GLN A 352 -15.50 13.68 12.42
C GLN A 352 -14.49 13.15 13.45
N ALA A 353 -13.27 12.80 13.06
CA ALA A 353 -12.30 12.19 13.97
C ALA A 353 -11.53 13.21 14.83
N LEU A 354 -11.05 14.29 14.20
CA LEU A 354 -10.10 15.26 14.75
C LEU A 354 -10.76 16.61 15.11
N GLY A 355 -11.98 16.87 14.65
CA GLY A 355 -12.72 18.12 14.87
C GLY A 355 -12.64 19.11 13.71
N GLU A 356 -13.48 20.15 13.72
CA GLU A 356 -13.69 21.07 12.57
C GLU A 356 -12.43 21.82 12.11
N ASN A 357 -11.54 22.14 13.04
CA ASN A 357 -10.33 22.93 12.78
C ASN A 357 -9.08 22.07 12.56
N TRP A 358 -9.23 20.78 12.26
CA TRP A 358 -8.12 19.82 12.17
C TRP A 358 -6.94 20.27 11.29
N ARG A 359 -7.20 21.06 10.24
CA ARG A 359 -6.17 21.58 9.32
C ARG A 359 -5.11 22.43 10.03
N GLN A 360 -5.45 23.09 11.13
CA GLN A 360 -4.53 23.97 11.86
C GLN A 360 -3.33 23.23 12.47
N HIS A 361 -3.41 21.91 12.62
CA HIS A 361 -2.34 21.08 13.16
C HIS A 361 -1.22 20.82 12.13
N PHE A 362 -1.38 21.22 10.87
CA PHE A 362 -0.44 20.91 9.80
C PHE A 362 0.01 22.16 9.05
N ASP A 363 1.29 22.22 8.68
CA ASP A 363 1.82 23.25 7.78
C ASP A 363 1.46 22.95 6.32
N PHE A 364 1.29 21.68 5.94
CA PHE A 364 0.80 21.28 4.63
C PHE A 364 -0.23 20.16 4.74
N VAL A 365 -1.29 20.24 3.94
CA VAL A 365 -2.26 19.16 3.78
C VAL A 365 -2.30 18.75 2.32
N VAL A 366 -1.95 17.50 2.04
CA VAL A 366 -1.93 16.93 0.70
C VAL A 366 -2.95 15.81 0.62
N THR A 367 -3.98 16.05 -0.17
CA THR A 367 -5.08 15.11 -0.46
C THR A 367 -4.82 14.39 -1.78
N TYR A 368 -5.52 13.28 -2.01
CA TYR A 368 -5.42 12.48 -3.23
C TYR A 368 -3.97 12.27 -3.69
N ALA A 369 -3.08 11.97 -2.73
CA ALA A 369 -1.63 11.95 -2.95
C ALA A 369 -1.17 10.94 -4.01
N LYS A 370 -2.01 9.94 -4.32
CA LYS A 370 -1.71 8.83 -5.23
C LYS A 370 -0.41 8.12 -4.83
N LYS A 371 -0.26 7.81 -3.53
CA LYS A 371 0.78 6.91 -3.01
C LYS A 371 0.70 5.55 -3.74
N PRO A 372 1.81 4.81 -3.92
CA PRO A 372 3.21 5.15 -3.59
C PRO A 372 3.81 6.20 -4.54
N GLY A 373 3.12 6.56 -5.63
CA GLY A 373 3.60 7.48 -6.66
C GLY A 373 4.03 8.85 -6.13
N PHE A 374 3.49 9.33 -5.01
CA PHE A 374 3.92 10.58 -4.38
C PHE A 374 5.41 10.55 -4.02
N PHE A 375 5.89 9.40 -3.56
CA PHE A 375 7.26 9.16 -3.15
C PHE A 375 8.15 8.67 -4.28
N THR A 376 7.63 8.34 -5.47
CA THR A 376 8.45 7.77 -6.56
C THR A 376 8.43 8.60 -7.84
N SER A 377 7.39 9.41 -8.05
CA SER A 377 7.17 10.22 -9.24
C SER A 377 7.34 11.71 -8.95
N GLN A 378 7.30 12.54 -10.00
CA GLN A 378 7.42 14.00 -9.93
C GLN A 378 6.13 14.67 -10.46
N ARG A 379 4.96 14.26 -9.95
CA ARG A 379 3.68 14.85 -10.37
C ARG A 379 3.54 16.28 -9.81
N PRO A 380 2.94 17.21 -10.56
CA PRO A 380 2.67 18.55 -10.05
C PRO A 380 1.63 18.50 -8.91
N PHE A 381 1.70 19.49 -8.02
CA PHE A 381 0.62 19.76 -7.09
C PHE A 381 -0.54 20.41 -7.83
N MET A 382 -1.76 19.99 -7.53
CA MET A 382 -2.98 20.61 -8.03
C MET A 382 -3.57 21.52 -6.96
N GLN A 383 -4.11 22.66 -7.36
CA GLN A 383 -4.84 23.56 -6.48
C GLN A 383 -6.14 22.91 -5.99
N VAL A 384 -6.57 23.30 -4.79
CA VAL A 384 -7.80 22.83 -4.16
C VAL A 384 -8.65 24.03 -3.74
N ASP A 385 -9.91 24.05 -4.13
CA ASP A 385 -10.90 24.97 -3.57
C ASP A 385 -11.39 24.35 -2.24
N VAL A 386 -10.87 24.86 -1.13
CA VAL A 386 -11.18 24.35 0.22
C VAL A 386 -12.61 24.66 0.68
N GLN A 387 -13.29 25.61 0.05
CA GLN A 387 -14.68 25.95 0.38
C GLN A 387 -15.64 24.97 -0.28
N LYS A 388 -15.38 24.63 -1.55
CA LYS A 388 -16.15 23.64 -2.29
C LYS A 388 -15.68 22.20 -2.09
N LEU A 389 -14.50 22.02 -1.50
CA LEU A 389 -13.84 20.73 -1.33
C LEU A 389 -13.64 20.02 -2.68
N GLU A 390 -13.05 20.72 -3.65
CA GLU A 390 -12.77 20.18 -4.98
C GLU A 390 -11.32 20.41 -5.41
N GLU A 391 -10.76 19.43 -6.12
CA GLU A 391 -9.51 19.61 -6.87
C GLU A 391 -9.79 20.45 -8.12
N LEU A 392 -9.03 21.52 -8.30
CA LEU A 392 -9.10 22.36 -9.50
C LEU A 392 -8.20 21.78 -10.60
N PRO A 393 -8.56 21.90 -11.88
CA PRO A 393 -7.72 21.49 -13.01
C PRO A 393 -6.61 22.53 -13.27
N THR A 394 -5.95 23.00 -12.20
CA THR A 394 -4.91 24.02 -12.24
C THR A 394 -3.74 23.55 -11.37
N GLU A 395 -2.57 23.45 -11.99
CA GLU A 395 -1.33 23.13 -11.29
C GLU A 395 -0.92 24.31 -10.41
N ALA A 396 -0.45 24.02 -9.20
CA ALA A 396 0.13 25.01 -8.33
C ALA A 396 1.55 25.35 -8.83
N ALA A 397 1.79 26.61 -9.18
CA ALA A 397 3.11 27.08 -9.57
C ALA A 397 4.12 26.99 -8.40
N GLU A 398 3.64 27.26 -7.18
CA GLU A 398 4.37 27.13 -5.93
C GLU A 398 3.42 26.62 -4.85
N ILE A 399 3.95 25.91 -3.85
CA ILE A 399 3.19 25.48 -2.68
C ILE A 399 3.53 26.34 -1.45
N ARG A 400 2.53 26.62 -0.63
CA ARG A 400 2.62 27.52 0.54
C ARG A 400 2.09 26.87 1.79
N ALA A 401 2.71 27.20 2.92
CA ALA A 401 2.29 26.72 4.23
C ALA A 401 0.86 27.20 4.56
N GLY A 402 0.07 26.34 5.19
CA GLY A 402 -1.33 26.57 5.55
C GLY A 402 -2.32 26.28 4.43
N GLU A 403 -1.87 25.95 3.23
CA GLU A 403 -2.74 25.61 2.09
C GLU A 403 -2.96 24.09 1.96
N VAL A 404 -4.07 23.74 1.30
CA VAL A 404 -4.42 22.37 0.95
C VAL A 404 -4.12 22.16 -0.53
N TYR A 405 -3.45 21.06 -0.86
CA TYR A 405 -3.20 20.66 -2.23
C TYR A 405 -3.70 19.25 -2.51
N SER A 406 -3.76 18.92 -3.80
CA SER A 406 -4.03 17.57 -4.27
C SER A 406 -2.86 17.02 -5.08
N GLN A 407 -2.63 15.71 -5.02
CA GLN A 407 -1.57 15.00 -5.73
C GLN A 407 -0.15 15.43 -5.30
N GLY A 408 0.67 15.94 -6.21
CA GLY A 408 2.04 16.36 -5.92
C GLY A 408 3.06 15.24 -5.79
N ASN A 409 4.21 15.61 -5.20
CA ASN A 409 5.35 14.73 -4.96
C ASN A 409 6.15 15.15 -3.73
N TRP A 410 6.90 14.19 -3.17
CA TRP A 410 7.73 14.41 -1.98
C TRP A 410 8.83 15.44 -2.19
N HIS A 411 9.46 15.51 -3.36
CA HIS A 411 10.61 16.39 -3.57
C HIS A 411 10.25 17.87 -3.41
N GLN A 412 9.14 18.29 -4.03
CA GLN A 412 8.64 19.66 -3.89
C GLN A 412 8.13 19.95 -2.46
N LEU A 413 7.41 19.01 -1.83
CA LEU A 413 6.94 19.18 -0.46
C LEU A 413 8.10 19.30 0.55
N HIS A 414 9.10 18.45 0.41
CA HIS A 414 10.29 18.44 1.25
C HIS A 414 11.10 19.73 1.10
N ALA A 415 11.29 20.20 -0.12
CA ALA A 415 11.96 21.47 -0.39
C ALA A 415 11.21 22.66 0.24
N ALA A 416 9.88 22.71 0.11
CA ALA A 416 9.08 23.76 0.72
C ALA A 416 9.16 23.73 2.26
N MET A 417 9.11 22.55 2.88
CA MET A 417 9.26 22.44 4.33
C MET A 417 10.67 22.76 4.83
N ALA A 418 11.71 22.35 4.10
CA ALA A 418 13.09 22.71 4.41
C ALA A 418 13.30 24.24 4.34
N GLN A 419 12.69 24.91 3.37
CA GLN A 419 12.69 26.37 3.27
C GLN A 419 12.03 27.04 4.49
N LEU A 420 10.91 26.51 4.99
CA LEU A 420 10.26 27.00 6.23
C LEU A 420 11.14 26.82 7.48
N LEU A 421 12.10 25.90 7.42
CA LEU A 421 13.07 25.64 8.48
C LEU A 421 14.39 26.39 8.28
N HIS A 422 14.53 27.13 7.17
CA HIS A 422 15.79 27.76 6.75
C HIS A 422 16.95 26.74 6.63
N LYS A 423 16.65 25.55 6.11
CA LYS A 423 17.58 24.45 5.89
C LYS A 423 17.64 24.05 4.42
N GLU A 424 18.75 23.48 4.00
CA GLU A 424 18.81 22.75 2.74
C GLU A 424 17.99 21.45 2.85
N PRO A 425 17.34 20.97 1.76
CA PRO A 425 16.54 19.74 1.81
C PRO A 425 17.32 18.52 2.33
N THR A 426 18.61 18.40 1.99
CA THR A 426 19.48 17.31 2.45
C THR A 426 19.75 17.30 3.96
N GLU A 427 19.47 18.42 4.65
CA GLU A 427 19.69 18.58 6.09
C GLU A 427 18.39 18.52 6.90
N ALA A 428 17.23 18.60 6.24
CA ALA A 428 15.92 18.56 6.86
C ALA A 428 15.41 17.11 6.97
N LYS A 429 15.65 16.47 8.10
CA LYS A 429 15.27 15.06 8.31
C LYS A 429 13.76 14.89 8.51
N ALA A 430 13.19 13.86 7.89
CA ALA A 430 11.76 13.60 7.91
C ALA A 430 11.39 12.21 8.49
N LEU A 431 10.31 12.16 9.27
CA LEU A 431 9.70 10.94 9.82
C LEU A 431 8.22 10.82 9.41
N TYR A 432 7.80 9.67 8.85
CA TYR A 432 6.42 9.48 8.37
C TYR A 432 5.70 8.38 9.15
N PHE A 433 4.51 8.69 9.64
CA PHE A 433 3.62 7.73 10.29
C PHE A 433 2.58 7.25 9.28
N GLY A 434 2.42 5.93 9.15
CA GLY A 434 1.39 5.36 8.29
C GLY A 434 1.12 3.88 8.55
N ASP A 435 -0.08 3.42 8.21
CA ASP A 435 -0.55 2.04 8.44
C ASP A 435 -0.29 1.11 7.24
N ASN A 436 -0.25 1.68 6.03
CA ASN A 436 -0.02 0.88 4.84
C ASN A 436 1.47 0.55 4.67
N ILE A 437 1.86 -0.67 5.04
CA ILE A 437 3.26 -1.11 5.07
C ILE A 437 3.99 -0.92 3.73
N VAL A 438 3.30 -1.02 2.60
CA VAL A 438 3.93 -0.78 1.28
C VAL A 438 4.02 0.72 0.98
N GLN A 439 2.91 1.43 1.07
CA GLN A 439 2.80 2.81 0.60
C GLN A 439 3.47 3.82 1.55
N ASP A 440 3.44 3.54 2.85
CA ASP A 440 3.80 4.49 3.91
C ASP A 440 5.05 4.11 4.69
N VAL A 441 5.50 2.86 4.57
CA VAL A 441 6.71 2.38 5.26
C VAL A 441 7.78 2.01 4.24
N TYR A 442 7.56 0.96 3.44
CA TYR A 442 8.53 0.51 2.44
C TYR A 442 8.88 1.60 1.43
N THR A 443 7.89 2.20 0.79
CA THR A 443 8.12 3.12 -0.34
C THR A 443 8.93 4.35 0.06
N PRO A 444 8.53 5.14 1.09
CA PRO A 444 9.30 6.32 1.47
C PRO A 444 10.72 5.96 1.92
N VAL A 445 10.91 4.90 2.72
CA VAL A 445 12.24 4.48 3.21
C VAL A 445 13.13 3.94 2.10
N LYS A 446 12.57 3.16 1.16
CA LYS A 446 13.33 2.53 0.08
C LYS A 446 13.76 3.53 -0.99
N HIS A 447 12.93 4.53 -1.27
CA HIS A 447 13.12 5.42 -2.41
C HIS A 447 13.51 6.84 -2.02
N ARG A 448 13.42 7.24 -0.75
CA ARG A 448 13.72 8.59 -0.26
C ARG A 448 14.47 8.50 1.07
N ASP A 449 15.12 9.60 1.47
CA ASP A 449 15.81 9.71 2.76
C ASP A 449 14.79 10.02 3.88
N PHE A 450 13.90 9.06 4.13
CA PHE A 450 12.76 9.15 5.03
C PHE A 450 12.81 7.99 6.03
N ASP A 451 12.66 8.28 7.33
CA ASP A 451 12.37 7.22 8.29
C ASP A 451 10.85 7.05 8.44
N ALA A 452 10.40 5.85 8.78
CA ALA A 452 8.98 5.56 8.93
C ALA A 452 8.64 4.94 10.29
N VAL A 453 7.46 5.27 10.81
CA VAL A 453 6.80 4.55 11.90
C VAL A 453 5.58 3.84 11.32
N ALA A 454 5.58 2.51 11.44
CA ALA A 454 4.46 1.69 11.03
C ALA A 454 3.36 1.71 12.09
N ILE A 455 2.13 1.99 11.67
CA ILE A 455 0.93 1.81 12.51
C ILE A 455 0.34 0.42 12.22
N ALA A 456 0.23 -0.42 13.25
CA ALA A 456 -0.38 -1.74 13.14
C ALA A 456 -1.37 -1.95 14.28
N GLU A 457 -2.65 -1.65 14.03
CA GLU A 457 -3.74 -1.77 15.01
C GLU A 457 -3.85 -3.19 15.59
N GLU A 458 -3.37 -4.20 14.86
CA GLU A 458 -3.29 -5.59 15.29
C GLU A 458 -2.50 -5.77 16.60
N LEU A 459 -1.58 -4.86 16.93
CA LEU A 459 -0.87 -4.86 18.22
C LEU A 459 -1.80 -4.62 19.42
N LEU A 460 -2.98 -4.02 19.22
CA LEU A 460 -3.96 -3.81 20.30
C LEU A 460 -4.61 -5.12 20.78
N LEU A 461 -4.54 -6.18 19.98
CA LEU A 461 -5.07 -7.50 20.36
C LEU A 461 -4.40 -8.07 21.60
N GLU A 462 -3.14 -7.73 21.83
CA GLU A 462 -2.35 -8.33 22.90
C GLU A 462 -2.87 -8.03 24.31
N ASP A 463 -3.59 -6.92 24.47
CA ASP A 463 -4.21 -6.46 25.72
C ASP A 463 -5.49 -7.25 26.05
N GLY A 464 -6.01 -8.04 25.10
CA GLY A 464 -7.20 -8.89 25.26
C GLY A 464 -8.51 -8.14 25.48
N LYS A 465 -8.51 -6.81 25.35
CA LYS A 465 -9.66 -5.93 25.60
C LYS A 465 -10.05 -5.08 24.40
N TYR A 466 -9.43 -5.31 23.24
CA TYR A 466 -9.70 -4.50 22.06
C TYR A 466 -11.11 -4.79 21.52
N PRO A 467 -11.98 -3.79 21.34
CA PRO A 467 -13.37 -4.01 20.95
C PRO A 467 -13.53 -4.61 19.55
N TYR A 468 -12.51 -4.49 18.71
CA TYR A 468 -12.50 -5.04 17.35
C TYR A 468 -11.65 -6.32 17.23
N ALA A 469 -11.51 -7.05 18.34
CA ALA A 469 -10.75 -8.31 18.34
C ALA A 469 -11.33 -9.32 17.35
N ALA A 470 -12.66 -9.41 17.22
CA ALA A 470 -13.27 -10.35 16.27
C ALA A 470 -12.90 -10.03 14.81
N GLU A 471 -12.76 -8.74 14.48
CA GLU A 471 -12.45 -8.25 13.14
C GLU A 471 -10.95 -8.33 12.77
N LEU A 472 -10.06 -8.50 13.77
CA LEU A 472 -8.61 -8.51 13.58
C LEU A 472 -7.93 -9.84 13.97
N ASP A 473 -8.50 -10.60 14.90
CA ASP A 473 -8.01 -11.90 15.36
C ASP A 473 -8.72 -13.02 14.60
N SER A 474 -8.04 -13.55 13.58
CA SER A 474 -8.55 -14.63 12.75
C SER A 474 -8.01 -15.98 13.22
N GLN A 475 -8.90 -16.89 13.59
CA GLN A 475 -8.57 -18.29 13.84
C GLN A 475 -8.24 -19.03 12.54
N GLN A 476 -8.93 -18.67 11.44
CA GLN A 476 -8.68 -19.21 10.11
C GLN A 476 -7.31 -18.84 9.55
N TRP A 477 -6.80 -17.66 9.81
CA TRP A 477 -5.52 -17.20 9.26
C TRP A 477 -4.40 -17.14 10.31
N GLY A 478 -4.71 -17.10 11.60
CA GLY A 478 -3.77 -16.84 12.71
C GLY A 478 -3.30 -15.39 12.76
N SER A 479 -2.31 -15.06 13.60
CA SER A 479 -1.83 -13.69 13.83
C SER A 479 -1.30 -12.99 12.57
N TYR A 480 -1.55 -11.69 12.43
CA TYR A 480 -1.00 -10.87 11.34
C TYR A 480 0.54 -10.90 11.29
N PHE A 481 1.19 -11.08 12.45
CA PHE A 481 2.64 -11.01 12.59
C PHE A 481 3.34 -12.35 12.39
N ALA A 482 2.72 -13.46 12.75
CA ALA A 482 3.28 -14.79 12.59
C ALA A 482 2.20 -15.86 12.50
N LEU A 483 2.56 -16.99 11.89
CA LEU A 483 1.74 -18.20 11.91
C LEU A 483 2.64 -19.40 12.20
N ASP A 484 2.26 -20.22 13.18
CA ASP A 484 2.97 -21.46 13.54
C ASP A 484 4.49 -21.25 13.73
N CYS A 485 4.86 -20.24 14.51
CA CYS A 485 6.26 -19.83 14.74
C CYS A 485 7.03 -19.47 13.46
N THR A 486 6.35 -19.01 12.42
CA THR A 486 6.97 -18.45 11.22
C THR A 486 6.52 -16.99 11.07
N PRO A 487 7.45 -16.01 11.04
CA PRO A 487 7.10 -14.63 10.76
C PRO A 487 6.37 -14.49 9.42
N THR A 488 5.36 -13.63 9.38
CA THR A 488 4.73 -13.27 8.11
C THR A 488 5.64 -12.33 7.32
N LEU A 489 5.31 -12.18 6.04
CA LEU A 489 5.88 -11.16 5.17
C LEU A 489 5.88 -9.77 5.82
N TRP A 490 4.77 -9.41 6.47
CA TRP A 490 4.57 -8.08 7.04
C TRP A 490 5.46 -7.82 8.24
N SER A 491 5.68 -8.80 9.13
CA SER A 491 6.62 -8.66 10.24
C SER A 491 8.04 -8.36 9.76
N SER A 492 8.48 -9.02 8.69
CA SER A 492 9.80 -8.77 8.10
C SER A 492 9.90 -7.38 7.46
N PHE A 493 8.88 -6.97 6.71
CA PHE A 493 8.83 -5.62 6.13
C PHE A 493 8.83 -4.54 7.21
N ILE A 494 8.03 -4.69 8.25
CA ILE A 494 7.99 -3.78 9.40
C ILE A 494 9.37 -3.72 10.06
N THR A 495 9.94 -4.88 10.40
CA THR A 495 11.25 -4.97 11.05
C THR A 495 12.37 -4.39 10.19
N THR A 496 12.27 -4.48 8.87
CA THR A 496 13.32 -4.01 7.95
C THR A 496 13.22 -2.52 7.67
N TYR A 497 12.01 -2.00 7.46
CA TYR A 497 11.81 -0.65 6.94
C TYR A 497 11.31 0.36 7.97
N ALA A 498 10.65 -0.06 9.05
CA ALA A 498 10.16 0.86 10.07
C ALA A 498 11.23 1.09 11.16
N GLN A 499 11.37 2.33 11.61
CA GLN A 499 12.11 2.65 12.83
C GLN A 499 11.40 2.06 14.05
N LEU A 500 10.07 2.17 14.07
CA LEU A 500 9.19 1.60 15.08
C LEU A 500 7.89 1.10 14.45
N CYS A 501 7.28 0.10 15.08
CA CYS A 501 5.90 -0.29 14.86
C CYS A 501 5.10 -0.10 16.14
N VAL A 502 3.99 0.62 16.06
CA VAL A 502 3.14 0.96 17.20
C VAL A 502 1.67 0.68 16.87
N PRO A 503 0.83 0.40 17.89
CA PRO A 503 -0.59 0.13 17.65
C PRO A 503 -1.37 1.34 17.11
N SER A 504 -0.94 2.55 17.48
CA SER A 504 -1.62 3.79 17.11
C SER A 504 -0.73 5.01 17.40
N VAL A 505 -1.06 6.15 16.80
CA VAL A 505 -0.45 7.44 17.18
C VAL A 505 -0.78 7.80 18.62
N GLU A 506 -1.94 7.38 19.14
CA GLU A 506 -2.32 7.57 20.55
C GLU A 506 -1.30 6.92 21.51
N GLN A 507 -0.77 5.74 21.17
CA GLN A 507 0.26 5.09 21.98
C GLN A 507 1.55 5.91 22.05
N VAL A 508 1.92 6.56 20.95
CA VAL A 508 3.10 7.44 20.89
C VAL A 508 2.85 8.73 21.67
N ALA A 509 1.66 9.30 21.53
CA ALA A 509 1.24 10.54 22.20
C ALA A 509 1.16 10.44 23.74
N GLN A 510 1.25 9.24 24.31
CA GLN A 510 1.44 9.05 25.76
C GLN A 510 2.83 9.52 26.24
N THR A 511 3.78 9.66 25.33
CA THR A 511 5.15 10.09 25.59
C THR A 511 5.36 11.49 25.01
N SER A 512 5.93 12.39 25.82
CA SER A 512 6.29 13.73 25.36
C SER A 512 7.21 13.66 24.13
N PRO A 513 7.06 14.55 23.13
CA PRO A 513 7.94 14.60 21.95
C PRO A 513 9.44 14.66 22.25
N GLU A 514 9.83 15.23 23.39
CA GLU A 514 11.24 15.36 23.79
C GLU A 514 11.84 14.05 24.32
N LYS A 515 10.98 13.12 24.75
CA LYS A 515 11.42 11.84 25.31
C LYS A 515 11.69 10.84 24.20
N ARG A 516 12.78 10.10 24.38
CA ARG A 516 13.10 8.94 23.55
C ARG A 516 12.13 7.80 23.82
N ILE A 517 11.68 7.16 22.75
CA ILE A 517 10.90 5.91 22.79
C ILE A 517 11.88 4.77 22.55
N ILE A 518 12.03 3.88 23.54
CA ILE A 518 12.97 2.75 23.48
C ILE A 518 12.16 1.47 23.42
N CYS A 519 12.39 0.64 22.40
CA CYS A 519 11.80 -0.69 22.36
C CYS A 519 12.43 -1.62 23.39
N THR A 520 11.62 -2.53 23.91
CA THR A 520 12.07 -3.64 24.76
C THR A 520 12.59 -4.84 23.95
N ASN A 521 12.56 -4.75 22.62
CA ASN A 521 12.95 -5.79 21.68
C ASN A 521 13.76 -5.21 20.51
N PRO A 522 14.55 -6.04 19.80
CA PRO A 522 15.37 -5.58 18.69
C PRO A 522 14.60 -5.34 17.38
N TYR A 523 13.34 -5.77 17.32
CA TYR A 523 12.53 -5.75 16.11
C TYR A 523 11.79 -4.42 15.89
N GLY A 524 11.71 -3.59 16.93
CA GLY A 524 11.11 -2.26 16.85
C GLY A 524 9.61 -2.23 17.13
N PHE A 525 9.04 -3.29 17.72
CA PHE A 525 7.64 -3.29 18.12
C PHE A 525 7.49 -2.62 19.49
N SER A 526 6.57 -1.67 19.61
CA SER A 526 6.33 -0.90 20.83
C SER A 526 4.82 -0.82 21.10
N PRO A 527 4.36 -1.01 22.36
CA PRO A 527 5.17 -1.08 23.58
C PRO A 527 5.85 -2.43 23.83
N ARG A 528 5.45 -3.49 23.11
CA ARG A 528 6.00 -4.84 23.27
C ARG A 528 6.03 -5.58 21.93
N LEU A 529 6.74 -6.70 21.91
CA LEU A 529 6.82 -7.59 20.76
C LEU A 529 5.52 -8.42 20.67
N PRO A 530 4.94 -8.62 19.46
CA PRO A 530 3.89 -9.61 19.24
C PRO A 530 4.22 -10.93 19.94
N LYS A 531 3.31 -11.43 20.79
CA LYS A 531 3.49 -12.71 21.51
C LYS A 531 3.91 -13.86 20.58
N GLU A 532 3.37 -13.91 19.37
CA GLU A 532 3.70 -14.97 18.40
C GLU A 532 5.13 -14.86 17.83
N LEU A 533 5.77 -13.69 17.97
CA LEU A 533 7.18 -13.48 17.63
C LEU A 533 8.11 -13.73 18.83
N GLU A 534 7.62 -13.64 20.07
CA GLU A 534 8.42 -13.96 21.27
C GLU A 534 8.85 -15.43 21.30
N THR A 535 7.97 -16.34 20.84
CA THR A 535 8.21 -17.79 20.84
C THR A 535 9.25 -18.25 19.81
N LEU A 536 9.62 -17.40 18.84
CA LEU A 536 10.67 -17.68 17.86
C LEU A 536 12.06 -17.88 18.50
N HIS A 537 12.25 -17.38 19.72
CA HIS A 537 13.55 -17.38 20.39
C HIS A 537 13.84 -18.60 21.28
N LEU A 538 12.92 -19.56 21.44
CA LEU A 538 13.12 -20.68 22.36
C LEU A 538 12.49 -21.97 21.85
N ASN A 539 13.34 -22.98 21.53
CA ASN A 539 13.23 -24.46 21.63
C ASN A 539 11.85 -25.18 21.53
N SER A 540 10.78 -24.50 21.15
CA SER A 540 9.40 -24.98 21.15
C SER A 540 8.91 -25.37 19.75
N CYS A 541 9.74 -25.14 18.72
CA CYS A 541 9.50 -25.58 17.34
C CYS A 541 9.62 -27.11 17.13
N TYR A 542 9.74 -27.89 18.20
CA TYR A 542 9.55 -29.34 18.16
C TYR A 542 8.18 -29.69 18.75
N ARG A 543 7.17 -29.73 17.87
CA ARG A 543 6.00 -30.60 18.08
C ARG A 543 5.63 -31.28 16.77
#